data_AF-A0A3A4PRA8-F1
#
_entry.id   AF-A0A3A4PRA8-F1
#
_cell.length_a   1.000
_cell.length_b   1.000
_cell.length_c   1.000
_cell.angle_alpha   90.00
_cell.angle_beta   90.00
_cell.angle_gamma   90.00
#
_symmetry.space_group_name_H-M   'P 1'
#
loop_
_entity.id
_entity.type
_entity.pdbx_description
1 polymer ?
#
loop_
_entity_poly.entity_id
_entity_poly.type
_entity_poly.pdbx_seq_one_letter_code
_entity_poly.pdbx_strand_id
1 'polypeptide(L)'
;MTEKEIRAPYHFIDRGDIPERRHALLLCSDDADVISEISRLLQESELRLDIHHAVDVVRQIESRSYIDMVLLDLRLAGETVGSICSQLKNHAKTRDIPILLLARKDEIDLLKSALRFGADDFINVPIFPQEFLVRMRSLLGTHAWQRQAQKSRERVMILSKIVFGMNMGLTLAETVVPSLVDIARHVDADLAFVILFDSNGMESDRIMPEGRKDAEQITISPLLLEKTRKTGMPQMEVAAADNAKVQQLYETSQTIVLVPIAERKRTLAMLGVTRTHALPFFENEVLSLSLISDILAISISRSLHLQEIARAHLVVKREFQMMGRLQKLLLPQSLPSMSGVQFRAFYQPAMETGGDYYDIIPLTNDDYAVVVADVSGHGAPAAMNMGIARSILHTVSLSQNISPSGTLYFLNKLLCRLLGEDAHITMFYTVLNIKEMKLTWSNAGHVPCIIHRAGTGELELIGDPSDGPPLGWWNTAEFEEKSTFLQRNDLVFLFTDGVIEAVNLQKEQFGMERLRRELASSNPLHLESVAESVVHAIQTYIGEMPLQDDLTLLAFQRITE
;
A
#
# COMPACT_ATOMS: atom_id res chain seq x y z
N MET A 1 10.53 -32.38 3.46
CA MET A 1 11.67 -31.49 3.75
C MET A 1 12.65 -32.24 4.64
N THR A 2 13.91 -32.34 4.24
CA THR A 2 14.94 -33.08 5.00
C THR A 2 15.57 -32.20 6.09
N GLU A 3 16.12 -32.78 7.16
CA GLU A 3 16.83 -32.06 8.25
C GLU A 3 17.95 -31.12 7.76
N LYS A 4 18.44 -31.30 6.52
CA LYS A 4 19.38 -30.39 5.85
C LYS A 4 18.75 -29.05 5.42
N GLU A 5 17.44 -29.00 5.17
CA GLU A 5 16.72 -27.79 4.76
C GLU A 5 16.32 -26.91 5.95
N ILE A 6 16.38 -27.44 7.19
CA ILE A 6 15.96 -26.74 8.41
C ILE A 6 17.16 -26.07 9.13
N ARG A 7 18.41 -26.38 8.74
CA ARG A 7 19.63 -25.96 9.45
C ARG A 7 20.46 -24.82 8.83
N ALA A 8 19.98 -24.07 7.84
CA ALA A 8 20.84 -23.07 7.17
C ALA A 8 20.17 -21.69 6.93
N PRO A 9 20.14 -20.77 7.92
CA PRO A 9 19.92 -19.36 7.64
C PRO A 9 21.20 -18.64 7.17
N TYR A 10 22.36 -19.31 7.08
CA TYR A 10 23.66 -18.65 6.92
C TYR A 10 24.55 -19.17 5.77
N HIS A 11 24.02 -20.01 4.87
CA HIS A 11 24.72 -20.35 3.62
C HIS A 11 24.13 -19.53 2.44
N PHE A 12 24.26 -18.20 2.51
CA PHE A 12 23.82 -17.27 1.45
C PHE A 12 24.98 -16.58 0.72
N ILE A 13 26.21 -17.03 0.98
CA ILE A 13 27.43 -16.46 0.39
C ILE A 13 28.12 -17.57 -0.37
N ASP A 14 28.33 -17.37 -1.67
CA ASP A 14 29.34 -18.12 -2.41
C ASP A 14 30.71 -17.68 -1.87
N ARG A 15 31.22 -18.42 -0.87
CA ARG A 15 32.44 -18.07 -0.13
C ARG A 15 33.69 -18.06 -1.01
N GLY A 16 33.61 -18.53 -2.24
CA GLY A 16 34.74 -18.55 -3.17
C GLY A 16 35.30 -17.16 -3.48
N ASP A 17 34.46 -16.12 -3.48
CA ASP A 17 34.83 -14.78 -3.97
C ASP A 17 34.89 -13.69 -2.87
N ILE A 18 34.47 -13.97 -1.62
CA ILE A 18 34.45 -12.98 -0.52
C ILE A 18 35.58 -13.25 0.47
N PRO A 19 36.52 -12.31 0.68
CA PRO A 19 37.67 -12.53 1.55
C PRO A 19 37.31 -12.49 3.04
N GLU A 20 37.97 -13.35 3.82
CA GLU A 20 38.02 -13.22 5.29
C GLU A 20 39.02 -12.10 5.68
N ARG A 21 38.67 -11.29 6.69
CA ARG A 21 39.47 -10.14 7.13
C ARG A 21 40.71 -10.58 7.92
N ARG A 22 41.88 -10.01 7.61
CA ARG A 22 43.11 -10.07 8.43
C ARG A 22 43.25 -8.79 9.26
N HIS A 23 43.90 -8.89 10.42
CA HIS A 23 44.17 -7.70 11.23
C HIS A 23 45.33 -6.90 10.65
N ALA A 24 45.12 -5.64 10.32
CA ALA A 24 46.20 -4.77 9.85
C ALA A 24 46.85 -4.02 11.01
N LEU A 25 48.15 -4.18 11.19
CA LEU A 25 48.93 -3.51 12.23
C LEU A 25 49.87 -2.50 11.60
N LEU A 26 49.87 -1.27 12.13
CA LEU A 26 50.85 -0.25 11.75
C LEU A 26 51.93 -0.13 12.84
N LEU A 27 53.14 -0.59 12.53
CA LEU A 27 54.30 -0.43 13.39
C LEU A 27 55.08 0.85 13.03
N CYS A 28 55.17 1.75 13.99
CA CYS A 28 55.84 3.03 13.86
C CYS A 28 57.02 3.12 14.83
N SER A 29 58.23 2.94 14.32
CA SER A 29 59.49 3.06 15.08
C SER A 29 60.63 3.40 14.11
N ASP A 30 61.57 4.24 14.57
CA ASP A 30 62.82 4.50 13.86
C ASP A 30 63.94 3.52 14.27
N ASP A 31 63.67 2.66 15.25
CA ASP A 31 64.60 1.70 15.81
C ASP A 31 64.49 0.35 15.08
N ALA A 32 65.50 0.07 14.24
CA ALA A 32 65.54 -1.13 13.40
C ALA A 32 65.52 -2.42 14.21
N ASP A 33 66.09 -2.43 15.42
CA ASP A 33 66.10 -3.60 16.30
C ASP A 33 64.71 -3.88 16.85
N VAL A 34 63.98 -2.82 17.26
CA VAL A 34 62.59 -2.92 17.71
C VAL A 34 61.67 -3.38 16.57
N ILE A 35 61.86 -2.85 15.36
CA ILE A 35 61.10 -3.28 14.17
C ILE A 35 61.32 -4.75 13.88
N SER A 36 62.58 -5.20 13.88
CA SER A 36 62.92 -6.60 13.60
C SER A 36 62.34 -7.54 14.66
N GLU A 37 62.45 -7.18 15.94
CA GLU A 37 61.97 -8.01 17.03
C GLU A 37 60.44 -8.11 17.04
N ILE A 38 59.71 -7.00 16.88
CA ILE A 38 58.24 -7.03 16.80
C ILE A 38 57.78 -7.82 15.57
N SER A 39 58.38 -7.57 14.41
CA SER A 39 58.03 -8.31 13.18
C SER A 39 58.22 -9.82 13.35
N ARG A 40 59.30 -10.26 13.99
CA ARG A 40 59.56 -11.67 14.31
C ARG A 40 58.47 -12.23 15.24
N LEU A 41 58.15 -11.53 16.32
CA LEU A 41 57.11 -11.95 17.27
C LEU A 41 55.72 -12.06 16.64
N LEU A 42 55.38 -11.15 15.74
CA LEU A 42 54.10 -11.16 15.04
C LEU A 42 54.04 -12.27 13.98
N GLN A 43 55.14 -12.57 13.29
CA GLN A 43 55.23 -13.69 12.35
C GLN A 43 55.12 -15.06 13.03
N GLU A 44 55.67 -15.19 14.24
CA GLU A 44 55.57 -16.41 15.06
C GLU A 44 54.19 -16.58 15.73
N SER A 45 53.32 -15.57 15.64
CA SER A 45 51.98 -15.61 16.24
C SER A 45 50.98 -16.39 15.39
N GLU A 46 50.00 -17.02 16.02
CA GLU A 46 48.88 -17.70 15.34
C GLU A 46 47.86 -16.71 14.72
N LEU A 47 48.09 -15.41 14.83
CA LEU A 47 47.17 -14.39 14.34
C LEU A 47 47.39 -14.13 12.85
N ARG A 48 46.30 -13.95 12.10
CA ARG A 48 46.35 -13.54 10.69
C ARG A 48 46.54 -12.03 10.62
N LEU A 49 47.78 -11.60 10.43
CA LEU A 49 48.19 -10.21 10.48
C LEU A 49 48.75 -9.72 9.15
N ASP A 50 48.40 -8.50 8.77
CA ASP A 50 49.11 -7.71 7.75
C ASP A 50 49.91 -6.62 8.48
N ILE A 51 51.24 -6.66 8.39
CA ILE A 51 52.12 -5.72 9.10
C ILE A 51 52.58 -4.63 8.14
N HIS A 52 52.47 -3.39 8.57
CA HIS A 52 52.93 -2.22 7.83
C HIS A 52 53.89 -1.41 8.67
N HIS A 53 54.96 -0.92 8.05
CA HIS A 53 55.93 -0.03 8.69
C HIS A 53 55.75 1.39 8.17
N ALA A 54 55.81 2.37 9.07
CA ALA A 54 55.83 3.78 8.70
C ALA A 54 56.50 4.64 9.77
N VAL A 55 57.17 5.70 9.32
CA VAL A 55 57.69 6.76 10.19
C VAL A 55 56.67 7.90 10.31
N ASP A 56 55.99 8.23 9.20
CA ASP A 56 54.90 9.21 9.16
C ASP A 56 53.55 8.51 9.38
N VAL A 57 53.14 8.47 10.65
CA VAL A 57 51.97 7.71 11.13
C VAL A 57 50.67 8.20 10.48
N VAL A 58 50.47 9.52 10.46
CA VAL A 58 49.20 10.14 10.03
C VAL A 58 49.01 9.94 8.53
N ARG A 59 50.03 10.29 7.73
CA ARG A 59 49.98 10.11 6.28
C ARG A 59 49.79 8.65 5.89
N GLN A 60 50.42 7.73 6.61
CA GLN A 60 50.27 6.31 6.29
C GLN A 60 48.86 5.81 6.58
N ILE A 61 48.25 6.23 7.70
CA ILE A 61 46.87 5.86 8.02
C ILE A 61 45.89 6.52 7.05
N GLU A 62 46.12 7.75 6.60
CA GLU A 62 45.30 8.41 5.59
C GLU A 62 45.39 7.74 4.21
N SER A 63 46.59 7.26 3.84
CA SER A 63 46.82 6.56 2.57
C SER A 63 46.36 5.11 2.56
N ARG A 64 46.05 4.53 3.73
CA ARG A 64 45.64 3.13 3.88
C ARG A 64 44.20 3.03 4.35
N SER A 65 43.40 2.26 3.63
CA SER A 65 41.97 2.15 3.89
C SER A 65 41.63 1.29 5.12
N TYR A 66 42.58 0.56 5.73
CA TYR A 66 42.29 -0.33 6.85
C TYR A 66 43.50 -0.52 7.80
N ILE A 67 43.39 -0.07 9.06
CA ILE A 67 44.33 -0.33 10.16
C ILE A 67 43.52 -0.69 11.42
N ASP A 68 43.88 -1.78 12.08
CA ASP A 68 43.20 -2.31 13.27
C ASP A 68 43.92 -1.99 14.58
N MET A 69 45.21 -1.66 14.55
CA MET A 69 45.98 -1.19 15.70
C MET A 69 47.24 -0.46 15.24
N VAL A 70 47.67 0.52 16.03
CA VAL A 70 48.96 1.21 15.88
C VAL A 70 49.89 0.80 17.00
N LEU A 71 51.08 0.33 16.66
CA LEU A 71 52.20 0.15 17.57
C LEU A 71 53.12 1.37 17.42
N LEU A 72 53.33 2.12 18.50
CA LEU A 72 53.95 3.44 18.43
C LEU A 72 55.14 3.56 19.38
N ASP A 73 56.35 3.69 18.83
CA ASP A 73 57.56 3.96 19.62
C ASP A 73 57.52 5.38 20.21
N LEU A 74 57.91 5.51 21.47
CA LEU A 74 58.02 6.82 22.12
C LEU A 74 59.14 7.70 21.54
N ARG A 75 60.16 7.10 20.90
CA ARG A 75 61.24 7.81 20.20
C ARG A 75 61.03 7.77 18.69
N LEU A 76 60.08 8.58 18.22
CA LEU A 76 59.95 8.89 16.80
C LEU A 76 60.56 10.25 16.50
N ALA A 77 61.28 10.35 15.39
CA ALA A 77 61.79 11.61 14.88
C ALA A 77 60.64 12.47 14.31
N GLY A 78 60.69 13.77 14.55
CA GLY A 78 59.72 14.72 14.02
C GLY A 78 58.66 15.14 15.05
N GLU A 79 57.47 14.55 14.98
CA GLU A 79 56.33 14.97 15.82
C GLU A 79 56.34 14.27 17.19
N THR A 80 55.95 14.99 18.25
CA THR A 80 55.82 14.39 19.58
C THR A 80 54.71 13.35 19.61
N VAL A 81 54.96 12.19 20.25
CA VAL A 81 54.00 11.08 20.30
C VAL A 81 52.63 11.46 20.89
N GLY A 82 52.59 12.33 21.90
CA GLY A 82 51.31 12.84 22.44
C GLY A 82 50.47 13.59 21.41
N SER A 83 51.12 14.35 20.51
CA SER A 83 50.44 15.03 19.40
C SER A 83 49.90 14.02 18.38
N ILE A 84 50.70 13.01 18.00
CA ILE A 84 50.25 11.92 17.12
C ILE A 84 49.02 11.21 17.71
N CYS A 85 49.06 10.82 19.00
CA CYS A 85 47.91 10.22 19.68
C CYS A 85 46.68 11.13 19.62
N SER A 86 46.84 12.42 19.93
CA SER A 86 45.74 13.37 19.88
C SER A 86 45.16 13.53 18.47
N GLN A 87 45.99 13.57 17.42
CA GLN A 87 45.52 13.66 16.04
C GLN A 87 44.70 12.42 15.65
N LEU A 88 45.21 11.23 15.95
CA LEU A 88 44.51 9.98 15.64
C LEU A 88 43.19 9.86 16.41
N LYS A 89 43.16 10.26 17.68
CA LYS A 89 41.95 10.21 18.52
C LYS A 89 40.93 11.30 18.21
N ASN A 90 41.33 12.41 17.59
CA ASN A 90 40.42 13.47 17.16
C ASN A 90 39.85 13.28 15.75
N HIS A 91 40.32 12.29 15.00
CA HIS A 91 39.88 12.05 13.63
C HIS A 91 38.85 10.90 13.54
N ALA A 92 37.76 11.14 12.81
CA ALA A 92 36.56 10.29 12.83
C ALA A 92 36.81 8.85 12.38
N LYS A 93 37.75 8.62 11.47
CA LYS A 93 38.09 7.28 10.95
C LYS A 93 39.09 6.50 11.82
N THR A 94 39.81 7.19 12.70
CA THR A 94 40.99 6.63 13.40
C THR A 94 40.87 6.62 14.91
N ARG A 95 39.89 7.34 15.47
CA ARG A 95 39.70 7.47 16.91
C ARG A 95 39.48 6.15 17.66
N ASP A 96 38.89 5.18 16.97
CA ASP A 96 38.59 3.85 17.50
C ASP A 96 39.69 2.83 17.12
N ILE A 97 40.87 3.29 16.69
CA ILE A 97 42.04 2.43 16.50
C ILE A 97 42.82 2.40 17.82
N PRO A 98 43.08 1.21 18.41
CA PRO A 98 43.92 1.08 19.59
C PRO A 98 45.37 1.49 19.29
N ILE A 99 45.97 2.23 20.22
CA ILE A 99 47.38 2.64 20.17
C ILE A 99 48.13 1.97 21.34
N LEU A 100 49.05 1.06 21.01
CA LEU A 100 49.94 0.40 21.98
C LEU A 100 51.33 1.04 21.90
N LEU A 101 51.76 1.68 22.98
CA LEU A 101 53.05 2.37 23.05
C LEU A 101 54.20 1.41 23.32
N LEU A 102 55.35 1.65 22.72
CA LEU A 102 56.61 0.97 23.02
C LEU A 102 57.49 1.93 23.84
N ALA A 103 57.71 1.63 25.12
CA ALA A 103 58.33 2.54 26.07
C ALA A 103 59.61 1.95 26.69
N ARG A 104 60.63 2.79 26.90
CA ARG A 104 61.87 2.49 27.64
C ARG A 104 61.77 3.01 29.09
N LYS A 105 62.60 2.48 29.99
CA LYS A 105 62.51 2.77 31.45
C LYS A 105 62.70 4.25 31.83
N ASP A 106 63.36 5.02 31.00
CA ASP A 106 63.69 6.44 31.19
C ASP A 106 62.64 7.41 30.63
N GLU A 107 61.52 6.92 30.08
CA GLU A 107 60.57 7.72 29.28
C GLU A 107 59.24 8.03 30.00
N ILE A 108 59.24 8.03 31.35
CA ILE A 108 58.02 8.13 32.16
C ILE A 108 57.17 9.36 31.82
N ASP A 109 57.79 10.52 31.56
CA ASP A 109 57.04 11.76 31.27
C ASP A 109 56.42 11.76 29.87
N LEU A 110 57.11 11.17 28.88
CA LEU A 110 56.58 10.96 27.52
C LEU A 110 55.42 9.96 27.54
N LEU A 111 55.58 8.86 28.27
CA LEU A 111 54.53 7.85 28.45
C LEU A 111 53.27 8.44 29.10
N LYS A 112 53.44 9.20 30.20
CA LYS A 112 52.32 9.89 30.87
C LYS A 112 51.61 10.85 29.92
N SER A 113 52.36 11.58 29.11
CA SER A 113 51.81 12.49 28.11
C SER A 113 51.00 11.72 27.06
N ALA A 114 51.57 10.69 26.45
CA ALA A 114 50.92 9.90 25.40
C ALA A 114 49.62 9.21 25.88
N LEU A 115 49.61 8.64 27.09
CA LEU A 115 48.39 8.06 27.69
C LEU A 115 47.31 9.13 27.93
N ARG A 116 47.68 10.34 28.35
CA ARG A 116 46.72 11.45 28.51
C ARG A 116 46.12 11.91 27.17
N PHE A 117 46.88 11.79 26.09
CA PHE A 117 46.44 12.12 24.74
C PHE A 117 45.79 10.94 23.99
N GLY A 118 45.49 9.85 24.71
CA GLY A 118 44.60 8.80 24.24
C GLY A 118 45.29 7.52 23.76
N ALA A 119 46.57 7.30 24.06
CA ALA A 119 47.11 5.95 23.93
C ALA A 119 46.39 4.96 24.86
N ASP A 120 46.18 3.72 24.39
CA ASP A 120 45.33 2.74 25.05
C ASP A 120 46.10 1.90 26.08
N ASP A 121 47.36 1.56 25.79
CA ASP A 121 48.24 0.80 26.68
C ASP A 121 49.71 1.00 26.29
N PHE A 122 50.64 0.39 27.03
CA PHE A 122 52.06 0.39 26.71
C PHE A 122 52.73 -0.96 27.01
N ILE A 123 53.89 -1.17 26.38
CA ILE A 123 54.81 -2.27 26.71
C ILE A 123 56.23 -1.74 26.89
N ASN A 124 56.96 -2.37 27.80
CA ASN A 124 58.35 -2.02 28.05
C ASN A 124 59.28 -2.63 27.00
N VAL A 125 60.32 -1.90 26.61
CA VAL A 125 61.46 -2.37 25.82
C VAL A 125 62.64 -2.61 26.77
N PRO A 126 63.26 -3.80 26.81
CA PRO A 126 63.07 -4.96 25.92
C PRO A 126 61.73 -5.68 26.10
N ILE A 127 61.17 -6.16 24.98
CA ILE A 127 59.80 -6.70 24.90
C ILE A 127 59.76 -8.15 25.41
N PHE A 128 58.85 -8.44 26.33
CA PHE A 128 58.53 -9.81 26.72
C PHE A 128 57.43 -10.39 25.82
N PRO A 129 57.69 -11.48 25.06
CA PRO A 129 56.76 -11.98 24.03
C PRO A 129 55.33 -12.26 24.52
N GLN A 130 55.21 -12.91 25.68
CA GLN A 130 53.91 -13.29 26.24
C GLN A 130 53.11 -12.06 26.69
N GLU A 131 53.77 -11.07 27.29
CA GLU A 131 53.11 -9.82 27.68
C GLU A 131 52.61 -9.06 26.45
N PHE A 132 53.45 -8.96 25.41
CA PHE A 132 53.09 -8.31 24.15
C PHE A 132 51.87 -8.93 23.49
N LEU A 133 51.88 -10.26 23.31
CA LEU A 133 50.79 -10.97 22.65
C LEU A 133 49.48 -10.87 23.45
N VAL A 134 49.52 -10.93 24.78
CA VAL A 134 48.33 -10.79 25.62
C VAL A 134 47.74 -9.38 25.53
N ARG A 135 48.57 -8.33 25.65
CA ARG A 135 48.11 -6.93 25.54
C ARG A 135 47.54 -6.64 24.16
N MET A 136 48.25 -7.05 23.11
CA MET A 136 47.79 -6.89 21.73
C MET A 136 46.45 -7.59 21.49
N ARG A 137 46.31 -8.87 21.89
CA ARG A 137 45.05 -9.61 21.74
C ARG A 137 43.91 -8.97 22.53
N SER A 138 44.18 -8.49 23.74
CA SER A 138 43.19 -7.81 24.58
C SER A 138 42.68 -6.52 23.92
N LEU A 139 43.60 -5.69 23.43
CA LEU A 139 43.26 -4.42 22.76
C LEU A 139 42.52 -4.65 21.42
N LEU A 140 43.03 -5.56 20.56
CA LEU A 140 42.36 -5.93 19.32
C LEU A 140 40.95 -6.48 19.60
N GLY A 141 40.81 -7.36 20.60
CA GLY A 141 39.53 -7.93 20.98
C GLY A 141 38.54 -6.85 21.46
N THR A 142 38.97 -5.98 22.38
CA THR A 142 38.11 -4.94 22.97
C THR A 142 37.61 -3.96 21.91
N HIS A 143 38.51 -3.47 21.06
CA HIS A 143 38.17 -2.52 19.99
C HIS A 143 37.36 -3.17 18.86
N ALA A 144 37.63 -4.44 18.53
CA ALA A 144 36.81 -5.19 17.58
C ALA A 144 35.36 -5.35 18.08
N TRP A 145 35.17 -5.67 19.36
CA TRP A 145 33.85 -5.74 19.99
C TRP A 145 33.13 -4.39 19.98
N GLN A 146 33.83 -3.30 20.31
CA GLN A 146 33.26 -1.95 20.26
C GLN A 146 32.81 -1.56 18.84
N ARG A 147 33.66 -1.78 17.83
CA ARG A 147 33.32 -1.55 16.42
C ARG A 147 32.13 -2.40 16.00
N GLN A 148 32.10 -3.68 16.34
CA GLN A 148 31.00 -4.59 16.01
C GLN A 148 29.68 -4.16 16.68
N ALA A 149 29.74 -3.68 17.93
CA ALA A 149 28.57 -3.16 18.64
C ALA A 149 28.05 -1.87 17.99
N GLN A 150 28.94 -0.95 17.60
CA GLN A 150 28.56 0.27 16.88
C GLN A 150 27.93 -0.05 15.53
N LYS A 151 28.57 -0.88 14.69
CA LYS A 151 28.01 -1.30 13.41
C LYS A 151 26.68 -2.04 13.60
N SER A 152 26.53 -2.86 14.64
CA SER A 152 25.24 -3.51 14.93
C SER A 152 24.15 -2.51 15.31
N ARG A 153 24.48 -1.46 16.07
CA ARG A 153 23.55 -0.36 16.39
C ARG A 153 23.15 0.42 15.13
N GLU A 154 24.10 0.76 14.27
CA GLU A 154 23.86 1.43 12.98
C GLU A 154 22.92 0.60 12.09
N ARG A 155 23.19 -0.71 11.96
CA ARG A 155 22.30 -1.64 11.25
C ARG A 155 20.88 -1.64 11.81
N VAL A 156 20.71 -1.74 13.13
CA VAL A 156 19.38 -1.70 13.77
C VAL A 156 18.65 -0.39 13.46
N MET A 157 19.36 0.75 13.46
CA MET A 157 18.78 2.04 13.11
C MET A 157 18.32 2.10 11.65
N ILE A 158 19.13 1.59 10.71
CA ILE A 158 18.76 1.50 9.28
C ILE A 158 17.49 0.66 9.11
N LEU A 159 17.48 -0.54 9.69
CA LEU A 159 16.32 -1.44 9.59
C LEU A 159 15.06 -0.80 10.20
N SER A 160 15.21 -0.12 11.33
CA SER A 160 14.10 0.57 12.00
C SER A 160 13.53 1.71 11.15
N LYS A 161 14.39 2.48 10.46
CA LYS A 161 13.95 3.54 9.54
C LYS A 161 13.14 2.98 8.37
N ILE A 162 13.61 1.90 7.75
CA ILE A 162 12.91 1.25 6.64
C ILE A 162 11.55 0.73 7.10
N VAL A 163 11.51 -0.01 8.22
CA VAL A 163 10.26 -0.56 8.78
C VAL A 163 9.29 0.55 9.21
N PHE A 164 9.80 1.64 9.80
CA PHE A 164 8.98 2.78 10.17
C PHE A 164 8.34 3.45 8.95
N GLY A 165 9.13 3.72 7.90
CA GLY A 165 8.60 4.31 6.66
C GLY A 165 7.52 3.43 6.01
N MET A 166 7.73 2.12 5.99
CA MET A 166 6.72 1.16 5.54
C MET A 166 5.42 1.25 6.35
N ASN A 167 5.52 1.35 7.68
CA ASN A 167 4.35 1.39 8.56
C ASN A 167 3.60 2.72 8.50
N MET A 168 4.28 3.82 8.18
CA MET A 168 3.67 5.14 7.99
C MET A 168 3.04 5.33 6.60
N GLY A 169 3.18 4.35 5.69
CA GLY A 169 2.62 4.45 4.35
C GLY A 169 3.38 5.42 3.44
N LEU A 170 4.66 5.69 3.76
CA LEU A 170 5.53 6.50 2.91
C LEU A 170 5.79 5.82 1.57
N THR A 171 6.11 6.63 0.57
CA THR A 171 6.54 6.14 -0.74
C THR A 171 7.87 5.39 -0.64
N LEU A 172 8.16 4.59 -1.68
CA LEU A 172 9.42 3.87 -1.76
C LEU A 172 10.62 4.84 -1.72
N ALA A 173 10.54 5.97 -2.42
CA ALA A 173 11.59 6.99 -2.43
C ALA A 173 11.82 7.57 -1.02
N GLU A 174 10.75 7.97 -0.32
CA GLU A 174 10.83 8.52 1.04
C GLU A 174 11.41 7.51 2.05
N THR A 175 11.21 6.22 1.84
CA THR A 175 11.72 5.16 2.74
C THR A 175 13.16 4.76 2.42
N VAL A 176 13.48 4.63 1.12
CA VAL A 176 14.76 4.07 0.66
C VAL A 176 15.85 5.13 0.57
N VAL A 177 15.57 6.31 0.01
CA VAL A 177 16.58 7.34 -0.24
C VAL A 177 17.35 7.76 1.03
N PRO A 178 16.69 8.05 2.18
CA PRO A 178 17.41 8.38 3.41
C PRO A 178 18.24 7.21 3.94
N SER A 179 17.76 5.98 3.75
CA SER A 179 18.42 4.76 4.20
C SER A 179 19.70 4.46 3.39
N LEU A 180 19.78 4.84 2.11
CA LEU A 180 20.96 4.61 1.27
C LEU A 180 22.23 5.28 1.81
N VAL A 181 22.11 6.52 2.30
CA VAL A 181 23.24 7.24 2.90
C VAL A 181 23.75 6.52 4.15
N ASP A 182 22.84 6.00 4.97
CA ASP A 182 23.19 5.27 6.18
C ASP A 182 23.78 3.89 5.87
N ILE A 183 23.27 3.20 4.83
CA ILE A 183 23.80 1.92 4.34
C ILE A 183 25.25 2.09 3.90
N ALA A 184 25.56 3.10 3.09
CA ALA A 184 26.93 3.37 2.64
C ALA A 184 27.87 3.60 3.83
N ARG A 185 27.45 4.43 4.79
CA ARG A 185 28.23 4.71 6.02
C ARG A 185 28.43 3.46 6.88
N HIS A 186 27.41 2.60 6.98
CA HIS A 186 27.48 1.37 7.78
C HIS A 186 28.56 0.40 7.30
N VAL A 187 28.87 0.35 6.00
CA VAL A 187 29.94 -0.50 5.44
C VAL A 187 31.15 0.30 4.93
N ASP A 188 31.33 1.51 5.44
CA ASP A 188 32.45 2.40 5.10
C ASP A 188 32.66 2.53 3.57
N ALA A 189 31.54 2.69 2.86
CA ALA A 189 31.45 2.84 1.42
C ALA A 189 31.14 4.28 1.00
N ASP A 190 31.46 4.61 -0.25
CA ASP A 190 31.31 5.96 -0.80
C ASP A 190 29.90 6.25 -1.33
N LEU A 191 29.19 5.19 -1.74
CA LEU A 191 27.83 5.27 -2.26
C LEU A 191 27.09 3.92 -2.11
N ALA A 192 25.80 4.00 -1.79
CA ALA A 192 24.85 2.92 -1.95
C ALA A 192 23.65 3.39 -2.79
N PHE A 193 23.07 2.49 -3.58
CA PHE A 193 21.94 2.75 -4.46
C PHE A 193 21.11 1.50 -4.72
N VAL A 194 19.87 1.66 -5.18
CA VAL A 194 19.00 0.53 -5.57
C VAL A 194 18.74 0.57 -7.08
N ILE A 195 18.89 -0.57 -7.74
CA ILE A 195 18.54 -0.80 -9.14
C ILE A 195 17.20 -1.52 -9.19
N LEU A 196 16.21 -0.93 -9.87
CA LEU A 196 14.91 -1.54 -10.12
C LEU A 196 14.92 -2.21 -11.49
N PHE A 197 14.18 -3.31 -11.61
CA PHE A 197 14.02 -4.05 -12.88
C PHE A 197 12.57 -4.01 -13.35
N ASP A 198 12.37 -4.00 -14.67
CA ASP A 198 11.06 -4.19 -15.29
C ASP A 198 10.64 -5.68 -15.31
N SER A 199 9.47 -5.96 -15.88
CA SER A 199 8.95 -7.32 -16.03
C SER A 199 9.80 -8.22 -16.95
N ASN A 200 10.61 -7.64 -17.83
CA ASN A 200 11.52 -8.34 -18.73
C ASN A 200 12.91 -8.55 -18.09
N GLY A 201 13.10 -8.02 -16.89
CA GLY A 201 14.35 -8.08 -16.15
C GLY A 201 15.43 -7.14 -16.68
N MET A 202 15.04 -6.12 -17.46
CA MET A 202 15.89 -5.00 -17.83
C MET A 202 15.86 -3.95 -16.71
N GLU A 203 16.96 -3.22 -16.53
CA GLU A 203 17.00 -2.09 -15.61
C GLU A 203 15.93 -1.06 -16.01
N SER A 204 15.02 -0.76 -15.08
CA SER A 204 13.92 0.19 -15.31
C SER A 204 14.19 1.56 -14.71
N ASP A 205 14.85 1.60 -13.54
CA ASP A 205 15.13 2.83 -12.80
C ASP A 205 16.23 2.60 -11.74
N ARG A 206 16.80 3.69 -11.23
CA ARG A 206 17.78 3.69 -10.13
C ARG A 206 17.42 4.70 -9.04
N ILE A 207 17.29 4.20 -7.81
CA ILE A 207 17.09 5.03 -6.63
C ILE A 207 18.45 5.41 -6.04
N MET A 208 18.71 6.71 -5.96
CA MET A 208 19.98 7.29 -5.53
C MET A 208 19.82 8.18 -4.29
N PRO A 209 20.88 8.40 -3.50
CA PRO A 209 20.89 9.42 -2.46
C PRO A 209 20.68 10.84 -3.01
N GLU A 210 20.06 11.72 -2.23
CA GLU A 210 19.86 13.12 -2.64
C GLU A 210 21.20 13.82 -2.95
N GLY A 211 21.21 14.62 -4.02
CA GLY A 211 22.37 15.42 -4.40
C GLY A 211 23.52 14.68 -5.11
N ARG A 212 23.41 13.35 -5.31
CA ARG A 212 24.45 12.52 -5.95
C ARG A 212 24.08 12.11 -7.39
N LYS A 213 23.91 13.09 -8.29
CA LYS A 213 23.63 12.84 -9.72
C LYS A 213 24.84 12.30 -10.50
N ASP A 214 26.05 12.51 -9.97
CA ASP A 214 27.30 11.91 -10.44
C ASP A 214 27.26 10.37 -10.47
N ALA A 215 26.41 9.77 -9.64
CA ALA A 215 26.22 8.32 -9.56
C ALA A 215 25.45 7.69 -10.73
N GLU A 216 24.73 8.47 -11.55
CA GLU A 216 24.07 7.95 -12.76
C GLU A 216 25.07 7.42 -13.79
N GLN A 217 26.34 7.87 -13.71
CA GLN A 217 27.43 7.44 -14.58
C GLN A 217 28.12 6.15 -14.10
N ILE A 218 27.72 5.58 -12.95
CA ILE A 218 28.31 4.33 -12.46
C ILE A 218 27.90 3.19 -13.40
N THR A 219 28.86 2.78 -14.23
CA THR A 219 28.71 1.67 -15.14
C THR A 219 28.92 0.37 -14.38
N ILE A 220 27.92 -0.49 -14.42
CA ILE A 220 27.97 -1.80 -13.78
C ILE A 220 28.19 -2.83 -14.87
N SER A 221 29.19 -3.70 -14.66
CA SER A 221 29.45 -4.81 -15.58
C SER A 221 28.18 -5.64 -15.80
N PRO A 222 27.73 -5.85 -17.05
CA PRO A 222 26.56 -6.69 -17.35
C PRO A 222 26.71 -8.12 -16.79
N LEU A 223 27.96 -8.62 -16.73
CA LEU A 223 28.27 -9.92 -16.15
C LEU A 223 27.99 -9.96 -14.64
N LEU A 224 28.32 -8.89 -13.90
CA LEU A 224 28.06 -8.78 -12.47
C LEU A 224 26.56 -8.74 -12.17
N LEU A 225 25.80 -7.97 -12.95
CA LEU A 225 24.33 -7.91 -12.87
C LEU A 225 23.72 -9.29 -13.16
N GLU A 226 24.11 -9.92 -14.26
CA GLU A 226 23.57 -11.21 -14.68
C GLU A 226 23.91 -12.32 -13.68
N LYS A 227 25.16 -12.36 -13.18
CA LYS A 227 25.59 -13.33 -12.16
C LYS A 227 24.78 -13.17 -10.88
N THR A 228 24.67 -11.94 -10.35
CA THR A 228 23.87 -11.65 -9.13
C THR A 228 22.42 -12.07 -9.29
N ARG A 229 21.81 -11.78 -10.46
CA ARG A 229 20.41 -12.14 -10.74
C ARG A 229 20.21 -13.66 -10.83
N LYS A 230 21.12 -14.37 -11.52
CA LYS A 230 21.02 -15.82 -11.74
C LYS A 230 21.28 -16.61 -10.45
N THR A 231 22.26 -16.21 -9.66
CA THR A 231 22.61 -16.92 -8.42
C THR A 231 21.66 -16.56 -7.28
N GLY A 232 21.08 -15.36 -7.30
CA GLY A 232 20.33 -14.84 -6.16
C GLY A 232 21.22 -14.63 -4.93
N MET A 233 22.53 -14.48 -5.13
CA MET A 233 23.52 -14.27 -4.08
C MET A 233 24.33 -13.00 -4.33
N PRO A 234 24.87 -12.36 -3.27
CA PRO A 234 25.76 -11.21 -3.42
C PRO A 234 26.93 -11.52 -4.35
N GLN A 235 27.29 -10.58 -5.22
CA GLN A 235 28.48 -10.67 -6.07
C GLN A 235 29.29 -9.39 -5.95
N MET A 236 30.61 -9.51 -6.01
CA MET A 236 31.53 -8.39 -5.89
C MET A 236 32.49 -8.38 -7.06
N GLU A 237 32.88 -7.18 -7.48
CA GLU A 237 33.97 -6.97 -8.41
C GLU A 237 34.94 -5.94 -7.81
N VAL A 238 36.23 -6.26 -7.85
CA VAL A 238 37.32 -5.40 -7.39
C VAL A 238 38.21 -5.10 -8.58
N ALA A 239 38.47 -3.83 -8.86
CA ALA A 239 39.37 -3.40 -9.90
C ALA A 239 40.77 -3.97 -9.62
N ALA A 240 41.21 -4.91 -10.46
CA ALA A 240 42.57 -5.44 -10.38
C ALA A 240 43.56 -4.33 -10.78
N ALA A 241 44.57 -4.07 -9.94
CA ALA A 241 45.57 -3.03 -10.17
C ALA A 241 46.28 -3.13 -11.54
N ASP A 242 46.33 -4.34 -12.13
CA ASP A 242 47.06 -4.63 -13.37
C ASP A 242 46.16 -4.88 -14.61
N ASN A 243 44.83 -4.75 -14.51
CA ASN A 243 43.93 -5.05 -15.64
C ASN A 243 43.33 -3.79 -16.26
N ALA A 244 44.04 -3.23 -17.25
CA ALA A 244 43.66 -2.00 -17.94
C ALA A 244 42.23 -1.99 -18.54
N LYS A 245 41.69 -3.16 -18.92
CA LYS A 245 40.29 -3.29 -19.40
C LYS A 245 39.26 -3.07 -18.29
N VAL A 246 39.59 -3.46 -17.06
CA VAL A 246 38.73 -3.34 -15.89
C VAL A 246 38.77 -1.90 -15.39
N GLN A 247 39.95 -1.28 -15.35
CA GLN A 247 40.13 0.13 -14.97
C GLN A 247 39.36 1.11 -15.88
N GLN A 248 39.25 0.80 -17.17
CA GLN A 248 38.52 1.62 -18.15
C GLN A 248 36.98 1.57 -17.96
N LEU A 249 36.45 0.55 -17.27
CA LEU A 249 35.03 0.43 -16.92
C LEU A 249 34.67 1.17 -15.61
N TYR A 250 35.69 1.48 -14.80
CA TYR A 250 35.56 2.04 -13.45
C TYR A 250 36.10 3.48 -13.41
N GLU A 251 35.38 4.42 -14.01
CA GLU A 251 35.83 5.82 -14.05
C GLU A 251 35.87 6.48 -12.65
N THR A 252 35.14 5.94 -11.64
CA THR A 252 35.11 6.49 -10.27
C THR A 252 35.13 5.47 -9.12
N SER A 253 34.68 4.23 -9.32
CA SER A 253 34.56 3.21 -8.25
C SER A 253 35.52 2.04 -8.47
N GLN A 254 36.40 1.72 -7.54
CA GLN A 254 37.34 0.59 -7.66
C GLN A 254 36.80 -0.72 -7.09
N THR A 255 35.80 -0.69 -6.22
CA THR A 255 35.14 -1.91 -5.73
C THR A 255 33.64 -1.71 -5.76
N ILE A 256 32.90 -2.71 -6.24
CA ILE A 256 31.44 -2.74 -6.20
C ILE A 256 30.95 -4.09 -5.67
N VAL A 257 29.94 -4.06 -4.81
CA VAL A 257 29.15 -5.24 -4.43
C VAL A 257 27.70 -5.01 -4.82
N LEU A 258 27.10 -6.02 -5.45
CA LEU A 258 25.67 -6.10 -5.72
C LEU A 258 25.05 -7.14 -4.80
N VAL A 259 24.01 -6.74 -4.09
CA VAL A 259 23.24 -7.61 -3.19
C VAL A 259 21.82 -7.72 -3.73
N PRO A 260 21.31 -8.93 -4.00
CA PRO A 260 19.98 -9.10 -4.54
C PRO A 260 18.92 -8.73 -3.51
N ILE A 261 17.93 -7.95 -3.93
CA ILE A 261 16.70 -7.70 -3.18
C ILE A 261 15.65 -8.61 -3.81
N ALA A 262 15.40 -9.77 -3.18
CA ALA A 262 14.62 -10.84 -3.79
C ALA A 262 13.47 -11.31 -2.89
N GLU A 263 12.37 -11.73 -3.52
CA GLU A 263 11.24 -12.38 -2.88
C GLU A 263 10.96 -13.71 -3.58
N ARG A 264 10.87 -14.82 -2.83
CA ARG A 264 10.48 -16.15 -3.33
C ARG A 264 11.17 -16.56 -4.65
N LYS A 265 12.49 -16.34 -4.75
CA LYS A 265 13.38 -16.60 -5.91
C LYS A 265 13.27 -15.62 -7.10
N ARG A 266 12.46 -14.57 -7.00
CA ARG A 266 12.42 -13.46 -7.97
C ARG A 266 13.22 -12.28 -7.42
N THR A 267 14.25 -11.85 -8.15
CA THR A 267 14.93 -10.57 -7.86
C THR A 267 14.01 -9.42 -8.23
N LEU A 268 13.57 -8.65 -7.23
CA LEU A 268 12.75 -7.46 -7.41
C LEU A 268 13.62 -6.25 -7.76
N ALA A 269 14.79 -6.17 -7.11
CA ALA A 269 15.75 -5.09 -7.23
C ALA A 269 17.15 -5.58 -6.84
N MET A 270 18.16 -4.72 -6.93
CA MET A 270 19.50 -4.97 -6.39
C MET A 270 19.99 -3.75 -5.61
N LEU A 271 20.61 -3.99 -4.46
CA LEU A 271 21.36 -3.00 -3.70
C LEU A 271 22.80 -2.99 -4.21
N GLY A 272 23.22 -1.89 -4.84
CA GLY A 272 24.60 -1.65 -5.23
C GLY A 272 25.33 -0.81 -4.17
N VAL A 273 26.53 -1.20 -3.80
CA VAL A 273 27.39 -0.45 -2.88
C VAL A 273 28.81 -0.37 -3.44
N THR A 274 29.41 0.81 -3.40
CA THR A 274 30.68 1.09 -4.09
C THR A 274 31.72 1.76 -3.20
N ARG A 275 32.99 1.49 -3.48
CA ARG A 275 34.16 2.18 -2.94
C ARG A 275 35.01 2.70 -4.09
N THR A 276 35.59 3.88 -3.88
CA THR A 276 36.56 4.57 -4.74
C THR A 276 37.97 3.98 -4.65
N HIS A 277 38.18 3.05 -3.72
CA HIS A 277 39.44 2.37 -3.45
C HIS A 277 39.25 0.84 -3.53
N ALA A 278 40.29 0.11 -3.93
CA ALA A 278 40.26 -1.32 -4.23
C ALA A 278 40.15 -2.25 -3.00
N LEU A 279 39.64 -1.78 -1.86
CA LEU A 279 39.42 -2.62 -0.68
C LEU A 279 38.14 -3.44 -0.87
N PRO A 280 38.20 -4.80 -0.79
CA PRO A 280 37.04 -5.66 -0.92
C PRO A 280 36.07 -5.49 0.25
N PHE A 281 34.79 -5.76 0.02
CA PHE A 281 33.81 -5.93 1.09
C PHE A 281 34.01 -7.28 1.78
N PHE A 282 34.11 -7.28 3.10
CA PHE A 282 34.33 -8.49 3.89
C PHE A 282 33.02 -9.19 4.24
N GLU A 283 33.09 -10.46 4.67
CA GLU A 283 31.92 -11.32 4.95
C GLU A 283 30.88 -10.63 5.87
N ASN A 284 31.31 -9.97 6.94
CA ASN A 284 30.42 -9.28 7.90
C ASN A 284 29.69 -8.07 7.31
N GLU A 285 30.31 -7.38 6.35
CA GLU A 285 29.72 -6.24 5.64
C GLU A 285 28.66 -6.75 4.66
N VAL A 286 29.00 -7.77 3.86
CA VAL A 286 28.07 -8.38 2.91
C VAL A 286 26.88 -9.03 3.64
N LEU A 287 27.11 -9.72 4.76
CA LEU A 287 26.02 -10.23 5.60
C LEU A 287 25.10 -9.11 6.11
N SER A 288 25.66 -7.97 6.51
CA SER A 288 24.85 -6.83 6.95
C SER A 288 24.02 -6.25 5.80
N LEU A 289 24.61 -6.13 4.61
CA LEU A 289 23.91 -5.67 3.40
C LEU A 289 22.80 -6.64 2.98
N SER A 290 23.01 -7.94 3.10
CA SER A 290 21.97 -8.96 2.82
C SER A 290 20.78 -8.81 3.76
N LEU A 291 21.01 -8.66 5.08
CA LEU A 291 19.92 -8.43 6.04
C LEU A 291 19.11 -7.15 5.75
N ILE A 292 19.81 -6.09 5.34
CA ILE A 292 19.16 -4.84 4.92
C ILE A 292 18.37 -5.06 3.62
N SER A 293 18.93 -5.80 2.67
CA SER A 293 18.30 -6.12 1.38
C SER A 293 17.04 -6.96 1.57
N ASP A 294 17.00 -7.88 2.53
CA ASP A 294 15.80 -8.66 2.86
C ASP A 294 14.65 -7.75 3.34
N ILE A 295 14.94 -6.76 4.18
CA ILE A 295 13.93 -5.80 4.65
C ILE A 295 13.52 -4.84 3.54
N LEU A 296 14.46 -4.41 2.69
CA LEU A 296 14.14 -3.66 1.48
C LEU A 296 13.24 -4.46 0.52
N ALA A 297 13.41 -5.79 0.43
CA ALA A 297 12.57 -6.64 -0.41
C ALA A 297 11.11 -6.60 0.05
N ILE A 298 10.87 -6.67 1.35
CA ILE A 298 9.52 -6.54 1.92
C ILE A 298 8.95 -5.15 1.64
N SER A 299 9.75 -4.09 1.80
CA SER A 299 9.35 -2.70 1.52
C SER A 299 8.93 -2.50 0.06
N ILE A 300 9.78 -2.92 -0.87
CA ILE A 300 9.56 -2.80 -2.32
C ILE A 300 8.35 -3.65 -2.73
N SER A 301 8.29 -4.91 -2.31
CA SER A 301 7.18 -5.82 -2.63
C SER A 301 5.83 -5.25 -2.16
N ARG A 302 5.77 -4.75 -0.92
CA ARG A 302 4.56 -4.11 -0.38
C ARG A 302 4.14 -2.90 -1.20
N SER A 303 5.09 -2.04 -1.59
CA SER A 303 4.79 -0.85 -2.39
C SER A 303 4.21 -1.22 -3.76
N LEU A 304 4.82 -2.20 -4.45
CA LEU A 304 4.34 -2.71 -5.73
C LEU A 304 2.94 -3.32 -5.62
N HIS A 305 2.70 -4.14 -4.60
CA HIS A 305 1.40 -4.77 -4.40
C HIS A 305 0.29 -3.76 -4.07
N LEU A 306 0.58 -2.75 -3.25
CA LEU A 306 -0.38 -1.67 -2.98
C LEU A 306 -0.74 -0.88 -4.24
N GLN A 307 0.22 -0.65 -5.14
CA GLN A 307 -0.06 -0.01 -6.43
C GLN A 307 -0.94 -0.89 -7.33
N GLU A 308 -0.71 -2.21 -7.37
CA GLU A 308 -1.55 -3.14 -8.12
C GLU A 308 -2.99 -3.17 -7.59
N ILE A 309 -3.17 -3.28 -6.27
CA ILE A 309 -4.48 -3.22 -5.61
C ILE A 309 -5.19 -1.90 -5.92
N ALA A 310 -4.49 -0.76 -5.78
CA ALA A 310 -5.07 0.55 -6.07
C ALA A 310 -5.53 0.66 -7.54
N ARG A 311 -4.73 0.15 -8.49
CA ARG A 311 -5.10 0.12 -9.91
C ARG A 311 -6.31 -0.77 -10.16
N ALA A 312 -6.34 -1.97 -9.58
CA ALA A 312 -7.48 -2.88 -9.70
C ALA A 312 -8.77 -2.26 -9.14
N HIS A 313 -8.71 -1.62 -7.96
CA HIS A 313 -9.85 -0.90 -7.40
C HIS A 313 -10.35 0.23 -8.30
N LEU A 314 -9.47 0.99 -8.94
CA LEU A 314 -9.86 2.05 -9.87
C LEU A 314 -10.57 1.51 -11.11
N VAL A 315 -10.14 0.36 -11.64
CA VAL A 315 -10.80 -0.30 -12.77
C VAL A 315 -12.21 -0.73 -12.38
N VAL A 316 -12.35 -1.46 -11.28
CA VAL A 316 -13.65 -1.93 -10.77
C VAL A 316 -14.59 -0.76 -10.49
N LYS A 317 -14.10 0.30 -9.83
CA LYS A 317 -14.91 1.51 -9.56
C LYS A 317 -15.42 2.17 -10.85
N ARG A 318 -14.59 2.23 -11.90
CA ARG A 318 -15.02 2.77 -13.20
C ARG A 318 -16.08 1.91 -13.88
N GLU A 319 -15.99 0.59 -13.77
CA GLU A 319 -17.00 -0.34 -14.29
C GLU A 319 -18.35 -0.13 -13.59
N PHE A 320 -18.36 -0.06 -12.26
CA PHE A 320 -19.59 0.24 -11.50
C PHE A 320 -20.19 1.61 -11.86
N GLN A 321 -19.37 2.65 -12.01
CA GLN A 321 -19.85 3.97 -12.46
C GLN A 321 -20.46 3.92 -13.87
N MET A 322 -19.90 3.12 -14.78
CA MET A 322 -20.46 2.93 -16.11
C MET A 322 -21.80 2.19 -16.04
N MET A 323 -21.88 1.12 -15.24
CA MET A 323 -23.11 0.39 -15.01
C MET A 323 -24.21 1.29 -14.45
N GLY A 324 -23.90 2.13 -13.46
CA GLY A 324 -24.85 3.10 -12.90
C GLY A 324 -25.41 4.08 -13.93
N ARG A 325 -24.55 4.57 -14.83
CA ARG A 325 -24.98 5.42 -15.95
C ARG A 325 -25.91 4.67 -16.91
N LEU A 326 -25.58 3.44 -17.28
CA LEU A 326 -26.42 2.61 -18.16
C LEU A 326 -27.77 2.30 -17.51
N GLN A 327 -27.77 1.94 -16.23
CA GLN A 327 -28.98 1.72 -15.45
C GLN A 327 -29.86 2.98 -15.41
N LYS A 328 -29.27 4.16 -15.18
CA LYS A 328 -30.01 5.43 -15.20
C LYS A 328 -30.65 5.74 -16.56
N LEU A 329 -30.09 5.24 -17.67
CA LEU A 329 -30.71 5.36 -19.00
C LEU A 329 -31.93 4.43 -19.18
N LEU A 330 -32.04 3.37 -18.37
CA LEU A 330 -33.22 2.49 -18.35
C LEU A 330 -34.39 3.15 -17.62
N LEU A 331 -34.12 4.01 -16.64
CA LEU A 331 -35.18 4.79 -15.98
C LEU A 331 -35.77 5.85 -16.93
N PRO A 332 -37.02 6.27 -16.72
CA PRO A 332 -37.65 7.32 -17.52
C PRO A 332 -36.79 8.59 -17.55
N GLN A 333 -36.41 9.04 -18.75
CA GLN A 333 -35.67 10.30 -18.92
C GLN A 333 -36.58 11.53 -18.81
N SER A 334 -37.87 11.33 -19.07
CA SER A 334 -38.93 12.32 -18.92
C SER A 334 -40.22 11.60 -18.60
N LEU A 335 -41.04 12.18 -17.72
CA LEU A 335 -42.37 11.66 -17.43
C LEU A 335 -43.34 12.10 -18.54
N PRO A 336 -44.27 11.24 -18.99
CA PRO A 336 -45.24 11.59 -20.02
C PRO A 336 -46.14 12.74 -19.56
N SER A 337 -46.48 13.63 -20.51
CA SER A 337 -47.51 14.65 -20.30
C SER A 337 -48.87 14.05 -20.60
N MET A 338 -49.77 14.04 -19.61
CA MET A 338 -51.12 13.49 -19.74
C MET A 338 -52.15 14.59 -19.44
N SER A 339 -53.28 14.56 -20.14
CA SER A 339 -54.39 15.46 -19.81
C SER A 339 -54.95 15.11 -18.45
N GLY A 340 -55.15 16.12 -17.60
CA GLY A 340 -55.75 15.93 -16.26
C GLY A 340 -54.84 15.25 -15.22
N VAL A 341 -53.58 14.91 -15.54
CA VAL A 341 -52.65 14.27 -14.59
C VAL A 341 -51.24 14.86 -14.67
N GLN A 342 -50.69 15.22 -13.52
CA GLN A 342 -49.29 15.66 -13.39
C GLN A 342 -48.46 14.60 -12.67
N PHE A 343 -47.24 14.33 -13.13
CA PHE A 343 -46.30 13.39 -12.51
C PHE A 343 -45.03 14.07 -12.00
N ARG A 344 -44.47 13.50 -10.93
CA ARG A 344 -43.16 13.82 -10.36
C ARG A 344 -42.48 12.56 -9.87
N ALA A 345 -41.18 12.46 -10.09
CA ALA A 345 -40.37 11.33 -9.64
C ALA A 345 -39.07 11.83 -9.02
N PHE A 346 -38.62 11.16 -7.97
CA PHE A 346 -37.33 11.34 -7.34
C PHE A 346 -36.65 9.97 -7.26
N TYR A 347 -35.37 9.94 -7.64
CA TYR A 347 -34.54 8.75 -7.59
C TYR A 347 -33.12 9.11 -7.15
N GLN A 348 -32.64 8.47 -6.10
CA GLN A 348 -31.27 8.58 -5.62
C GLN A 348 -30.76 7.19 -5.23
N PRO A 349 -29.80 6.61 -5.96
CA PRO A 349 -29.24 5.31 -5.61
C PRO A 349 -28.36 5.40 -4.36
N ALA A 350 -28.30 4.31 -3.58
CA ALA A 350 -27.43 4.23 -2.40
C ALA A 350 -25.94 4.03 -2.76
N MET A 351 -25.67 3.32 -3.85
CA MET A 351 -24.33 3.06 -4.37
C MET A 351 -24.18 3.59 -5.81
N GLU A 352 -23.08 3.28 -6.49
CA GLU A 352 -22.91 3.62 -7.91
C GLU A 352 -23.99 3.02 -8.81
N THR A 353 -24.63 1.92 -8.40
CA THR A 353 -25.74 1.24 -9.09
C THR A 353 -26.84 0.92 -8.09
N GLY A 354 -28.08 1.00 -8.54
CA GLY A 354 -29.27 0.72 -7.74
C GLY A 354 -30.08 -0.49 -8.20
N GLY A 355 -30.98 -0.96 -7.32
CA GLY A 355 -31.95 -2.01 -7.60
C GLY A 355 -33.32 -1.46 -8.01
N ASP A 356 -33.66 -0.27 -7.55
CA ASP A 356 -34.99 0.31 -7.73
C ASP A 356 -35.32 0.62 -9.19
N TYR A 357 -36.62 0.55 -9.48
CA TYR A 357 -37.20 0.86 -10.77
C TYR A 357 -38.52 1.57 -10.61
N TYR A 358 -38.73 2.60 -11.42
CA TYR A 358 -40.03 3.21 -11.61
C TYR A 358 -40.25 3.52 -13.09
N ASP A 359 -41.50 3.49 -13.54
CA ASP A 359 -41.84 3.81 -14.93
C ASP A 359 -43.30 4.25 -15.08
N ILE A 360 -43.57 4.92 -16.19
CA ILE A 360 -44.91 5.28 -16.64
C ILE A 360 -45.05 4.85 -18.10
N ILE A 361 -45.72 3.73 -18.33
CA ILE A 361 -45.76 3.05 -19.63
C ILE A 361 -47.13 3.26 -20.28
N PRO A 362 -47.22 3.90 -21.47
CA PRO A 362 -48.48 3.99 -22.19
C PRO A 362 -48.91 2.61 -22.69
N LEU A 363 -50.12 2.16 -22.33
CA LEU A 363 -50.69 0.86 -22.73
C LEU A 363 -51.67 1.03 -23.89
N THR A 364 -52.56 2.01 -23.76
CA THR A 364 -53.54 2.42 -24.78
C THR A 364 -53.56 3.94 -24.88
N ASN A 365 -54.52 4.53 -25.60
CA ASN A 365 -54.68 5.99 -25.63
C ASN A 365 -55.10 6.55 -24.25
N ASP A 366 -55.84 5.77 -23.47
CA ASP A 366 -56.43 6.20 -22.20
C ASP A 366 -55.84 5.48 -20.98
N ASP A 367 -55.07 4.41 -21.17
CA ASP A 367 -54.50 3.59 -20.08
C ASP A 367 -52.99 3.73 -20.00
N TYR A 368 -52.50 4.01 -18.79
CA TYR A 368 -51.08 4.13 -18.49
C TYR A 368 -50.73 3.25 -17.30
N ALA A 369 -49.72 2.40 -17.45
CA ALA A 369 -49.15 1.71 -16.31
C ALA A 369 -48.28 2.68 -15.51
N VAL A 370 -48.45 2.71 -14.19
CA VAL A 370 -47.58 3.44 -13.27
C VAL A 370 -47.01 2.42 -12.30
N VAL A 371 -45.69 2.26 -12.29
CA VAL A 371 -45.01 1.17 -11.58
C VAL A 371 -43.87 1.71 -10.71
N VAL A 372 -43.75 1.13 -9.52
CA VAL A 372 -42.55 1.21 -8.68
C VAL A 372 -42.20 -0.21 -8.25
N ALA A 373 -40.91 -0.53 -8.27
CA ALA A 373 -40.38 -1.82 -7.91
C ALA A 373 -39.01 -1.68 -7.26
N ASP A 374 -38.68 -2.63 -6.42
CA ASP A 374 -37.37 -2.78 -5.78
C ASP A 374 -36.86 -4.21 -6.00
N VAL A 375 -35.57 -4.32 -6.33
CA VAL A 375 -34.89 -5.57 -6.61
C VAL A 375 -34.00 -5.91 -5.42
N SER A 376 -34.22 -7.10 -4.85
CA SER A 376 -33.48 -7.56 -3.69
C SER A 376 -31.96 -7.52 -3.88
N GLY A 377 -31.25 -6.99 -2.89
CA GLY A 377 -29.80 -6.88 -2.89
C GLY A 377 -29.32 -5.56 -3.49
N HIS A 378 -28.00 -5.44 -3.71
CA HIS A 378 -27.41 -4.19 -4.19
C HIS A 378 -26.30 -4.45 -5.21
N GLY A 379 -25.86 -3.40 -5.91
CA GLY A 379 -24.73 -3.48 -6.83
C GLY A 379 -25.10 -4.05 -8.21
N ALA A 380 -24.13 -4.73 -8.83
CA ALA A 380 -24.22 -5.19 -10.21
C ALA A 380 -25.37 -6.20 -10.47
N PRO A 381 -25.61 -7.23 -9.62
CA PRO A 381 -26.70 -8.18 -9.85
C PRO A 381 -28.09 -7.53 -9.79
N ALA A 382 -28.32 -6.63 -8.82
CA ALA A 382 -29.59 -5.92 -8.67
C ALA A 382 -29.89 -5.06 -9.91
N ALA A 383 -28.91 -4.28 -10.38
CA ALA A 383 -29.06 -3.46 -11.58
C ALA A 383 -29.35 -4.28 -12.85
N MET A 384 -28.75 -5.47 -12.99
CA MET A 384 -29.02 -6.38 -14.10
C MET A 384 -30.43 -6.97 -14.04
N ASN A 385 -30.85 -7.46 -12.87
CA ASN A 385 -32.19 -8.00 -12.63
C ASN A 385 -33.27 -6.94 -12.85
N MET A 386 -33.02 -5.69 -12.42
CA MET A 386 -33.86 -4.54 -12.73
C MET A 386 -34.04 -4.37 -14.24
N GLY A 387 -32.93 -4.37 -15.00
CA GLY A 387 -32.97 -4.24 -16.46
C GLY A 387 -33.72 -5.39 -17.16
N ILE A 388 -33.59 -6.61 -16.66
CA ILE A 388 -34.35 -7.79 -17.14
C ILE A 388 -35.84 -7.59 -16.86
N ALA A 389 -36.20 -7.26 -15.63
CA ALA A 389 -37.60 -7.07 -15.22
C ALA A 389 -38.28 -5.95 -16.00
N ARG A 390 -37.60 -4.80 -16.16
CA ARG A 390 -38.05 -3.70 -17.02
C ARG A 390 -38.30 -4.18 -18.45
N SER A 391 -37.32 -4.87 -19.05
CA SER A 391 -37.42 -5.27 -20.46
C SER A 391 -38.58 -6.23 -20.70
N ILE A 392 -38.79 -7.17 -19.78
CA ILE A 392 -39.93 -8.09 -19.81
C ILE A 392 -41.23 -7.32 -19.59
N LEU A 393 -41.29 -6.42 -18.60
CA LEU A 393 -42.47 -5.64 -18.29
C LEU A 393 -42.92 -4.83 -19.52
N HIS A 394 -42.02 -4.07 -20.14
CA HIS A 394 -42.30 -3.34 -21.38
C HIS A 394 -42.81 -4.26 -22.49
N THR A 395 -42.27 -5.48 -22.60
CA THR A 395 -42.73 -6.46 -23.60
C THR A 395 -44.13 -6.99 -23.29
N VAL A 396 -44.42 -7.32 -22.03
CA VAL A 396 -45.73 -7.81 -21.59
C VAL A 396 -46.78 -6.72 -21.73
N SER A 397 -46.42 -5.46 -21.41
CA SER A 397 -47.29 -4.28 -21.53
C SER A 397 -47.75 -3.98 -22.96
N LEU A 398 -47.06 -4.48 -24.00
CA LEU A 398 -47.52 -4.35 -25.40
C LEU A 398 -48.72 -5.26 -25.73
N SER A 399 -49.01 -6.25 -24.89
CA SER A 399 -50.12 -7.18 -25.12
C SER A 399 -51.45 -6.50 -24.79
N GLN A 400 -52.37 -6.45 -25.76
CA GLN A 400 -53.68 -5.82 -25.55
C GLN A 400 -54.51 -6.58 -24.49
N ASN A 401 -55.24 -5.82 -23.66
CA ASN A 401 -56.20 -6.31 -22.66
C ASN A 401 -55.64 -7.14 -21.49
N ILE A 402 -54.40 -6.91 -21.06
CA ILE A 402 -53.90 -7.52 -19.83
C ILE A 402 -54.17 -6.60 -18.63
N SER A 403 -54.80 -7.13 -17.59
CA SER A 403 -55.06 -6.43 -16.34
C SER A 403 -53.81 -6.38 -15.43
N PRO A 404 -53.77 -5.55 -14.37
CA PRO A 404 -52.65 -5.52 -13.42
C PRO A 404 -52.21 -6.89 -12.90
N SER A 405 -53.16 -7.70 -12.43
CA SER A 405 -52.90 -9.05 -11.92
C SER A 405 -52.34 -9.99 -12.99
N GLY A 406 -52.92 -9.96 -14.20
CA GLY A 406 -52.43 -10.74 -15.34
C GLY A 406 -51.01 -10.34 -15.75
N THR A 407 -50.69 -9.04 -15.70
CA THR A 407 -49.35 -8.53 -16.04
C THR A 407 -48.31 -9.06 -15.08
N LEU A 408 -48.57 -8.98 -13.76
CA LEU A 408 -47.68 -9.51 -12.73
C LEU A 408 -47.54 -11.04 -12.84
N TYR A 409 -48.61 -11.76 -13.13
CA TYR A 409 -48.56 -13.21 -13.36
C TYR A 409 -47.60 -13.60 -14.50
N PHE A 410 -47.72 -12.96 -15.67
CA PHE A 410 -46.84 -13.24 -16.81
C PHE A 410 -45.40 -12.80 -16.56
N LEU A 411 -45.21 -11.62 -15.94
CA LEU A 411 -43.89 -11.13 -15.56
C LEU A 411 -43.22 -12.12 -14.60
N ASN A 412 -43.90 -12.54 -13.54
CA ASN A 412 -43.40 -13.51 -12.56
C ASN A 412 -42.99 -14.84 -13.20
N LYS A 413 -43.81 -15.39 -14.10
CA LYS A 413 -43.48 -16.63 -14.85
C LYS A 413 -42.17 -16.55 -15.61
N LEU A 414 -41.86 -15.40 -16.19
CA LEU A 414 -40.61 -15.18 -16.92
C LEU A 414 -39.45 -14.91 -15.97
N LEU A 415 -39.68 -14.12 -14.93
CA LEU A 415 -38.67 -13.81 -13.91
C LEU A 415 -38.21 -15.05 -13.14
N CYS A 416 -39.11 -15.96 -12.73
CA CYS A 416 -38.72 -17.23 -12.09
C CYS A 416 -37.81 -18.13 -12.95
N ARG A 417 -37.71 -17.88 -14.26
CA ARG A 417 -36.81 -18.62 -15.15
C ARG A 417 -35.48 -17.91 -15.40
N LEU A 418 -35.41 -16.60 -15.13
CA LEU A 418 -34.30 -15.74 -15.51
C LEU A 418 -33.55 -15.19 -14.30
N LEU A 419 -34.23 -15.00 -13.17
CA LEU A 419 -33.62 -14.63 -11.91
C LEU A 419 -32.95 -15.87 -11.27
N GLY A 420 -31.82 -15.65 -10.60
CA GLY A 420 -31.19 -16.68 -9.75
C GLY A 420 -32.01 -16.97 -8.50
N GLU A 421 -31.72 -18.09 -7.82
CA GLU A 421 -32.52 -18.59 -6.67
C GLU A 421 -32.66 -17.58 -5.53
N ASP A 422 -31.69 -16.68 -5.35
CA ASP A 422 -31.67 -15.69 -4.26
C ASP A 422 -32.28 -14.32 -4.66
N ALA A 423 -32.64 -14.12 -5.92
CA ALA A 423 -33.11 -12.83 -6.43
C ALA A 423 -34.64 -12.76 -6.53
N HIS A 424 -35.20 -11.68 -6.00
CA HIS A 424 -36.62 -11.38 -6.08
C HIS A 424 -36.86 -9.90 -6.27
N ILE A 425 -38.07 -9.55 -6.70
CA ILE A 425 -38.44 -8.18 -7.03
C ILE A 425 -39.78 -7.89 -6.38
N THR A 426 -39.84 -6.89 -5.51
CA THR A 426 -41.10 -6.36 -5.02
C THR A 426 -41.62 -5.36 -6.05
N MET A 427 -42.92 -5.36 -6.35
CA MET A 427 -43.48 -4.44 -7.35
C MET A 427 -44.90 -4.03 -7.01
N PHE A 428 -45.16 -2.72 -7.05
CA PHE A 428 -46.50 -2.15 -7.05
C PHE A 428 -46.85 -1.72 -8.48
N TYR A 429 -47.73 -2.48 -9.14
CA TYR A 429 -48.11 -2.24 -10.53
C TYR A 429 -49.54 -1.70 -10.60
N THR A 430 -49.69 -0.51 -11.19
CA THR A 430 -50.99 0.14 -11.36
C THR A 430 -51.27 0.45 -12.81
N VAL A 431 -52.55 0.51 -13.18
CA VAL A 431 -53.05 1.01 -14.45
C VAL A 431 -54.02 2.14 -14.16
N LEU A 432 -53.68 3.33 -14.66
CA LEU A 432 -54.49 4.54 -14.57
C LEU A 432 -55.23 4.74 -15.90
N ASN A 433 -56.55 4.66 -15.87
CA ASN A 433 -57.40 5.10 -16.96
C ASN A 433 -57.68 6.60 -16.82
N ILE A 434 -57.16 7.43 -17.72
CA ILE A 434 -57.25 8.90 -17.62
C ILE A 434 -58.64 9.45 -17.99
N LYS A 435 -59.49 8.64 -18.65
CA LYS A 435 -60.84 9.04 -19.05
C LYS A 435 -61.84 8.87 -17.90
N GLU A 436 -61.78 7.72 -17.22
CA GLU A 436 -62.62 7.42 -16.05
C GLU A 436 -61.98 7.89 -14.73
N MET A 437 -60.70 8.28 -14.76
CA MET A 437 -59.88 8.52 -13.57
C MET A 437 -59.93 7.35 -12.59
N LYS A 438 -59.89 6.13 -13.14
CA LYS A 438 -59.90 4.88 -12.40
C LYS A 438 -58.48 4.35 -12.27
N LEU A 439 -58.05 4.12 -11.04
CA LEU A 439 -56.78 3.48 -10.72
C LEU A 439 -57.05 2.02 -10.36
N THR A 440 -56.46 1.08 -11.11
CA THR A 440 -56.53 -0.35 -10.84
C THR A 440 -55.13 -0.85 -10.53
N TRP A 441 -54.93 -1.67 -9.51
CA TRP A 441 -53.59 -2.09 -9.10
C TRP A 441 -53.52 -3.56 -8.69
N SER A 442 -52.28 -4.05 -8.65
CA SER A 442 -51.89 -5.33 -8.09
C SER A 442 -50.54 -5.17 -7.39
N ASN A 443 -50.35 -5.81 -6.25
CA ASN A 443 -49.15 -5.69 -5.42
C ASN A 443 -48.43 -7.05 -5.31
N ALA A 444 -47.15 -7.08 -5.68
CA ALA A 444 -46.26 -8.22 -5.53
C ALA A 444 -45.24 -7.94 -4.41
N GLY A 445 -45.68 -8.02 -3.16
CA GLY A 445 -44.80 -7.91 -1.99
C GLY A 445 -44.23 -6.52 -1.72
N HIS A 446 -44.70 -5.48 -2.40
CA HIS A 446 -44.19 -4.12 -2.27
C HIS A 446 -44.86 -3.34 -1.15
N VAL A 447 -44.19 -2.28 -0.68
CA VAL A 447 -44.78 -1.36 0.31
C VAL A 447 -46.06 -0.70 -0.22
N PRO A 448 -47.03 -0.39 0.66
CA PRO A 448 -48.30 0.22 0.25
C PRO A 448 -48.14 1.56 -0.45
N CYS A 449 -49.02 1.84 -1.41
CA CYS A 449 -49.14 3.15 -2.03
C CYS A 449 -50.03 4.06 -1.16
N ILE A 450 -49.69 5.35 -1.05
CA ILE A 450 -50.45 6.34 -0.27
C ILE A 450 -51.28 7.20 -1.21
N ILE A 451 -52.59 7.30 -0.97
CA ILE A 451 -53.47 8.27 -1.61
C ILE A 451 -53.84 9.36 -0.59
N HIS A 452 -53.47 10.60 -0.87
CA HIS A 452 -53.98 11.74 -0.14
C HIS A 452 -55.27 12.23 -0.80
N ARG A 453 -56.39 11.99 -0.11
CA ARG A 453 -57.74 12.36 -0.54
C ARG A 453 -57.98 13.85 -0.33
N ALA A 454 -58.01 14.63 -1.40
CA ALA A 454 -58.11 16.10 -1.29
C ALA A 454 -59.43 16.56 -0.65
N GLY A 455 -60.51 15.79 -0.83
CA GLY A 455 -61.82 16.12 -0.26
C GLY A 455 -61.91 15.95 1.26
N THR A 456 -61.15 15.02 1.84
CA THR A 456 -61.21 14.68 3.28
C THR A 456 -59.93 15.02 4.04
N GLY A 457 -58.80 15.21 3.35
CA GLY A 457 -57.47 15.28 3.94
C GLY A 457 -56.95 13.93 4.43
N GLU A 458 -57.64 12.83 4.14
CA GLU A 458 -57.25 11.49 4.59
C GLU A 458 -56.08 10.94 3.77
N LEU A 459 -55.15 10.28 4.46
CA LEU A 459 -54.09 9.48 3.84
C LEU A 459 -54.49 8.00 3.85
N GLU A 460 -55.09 7.56 2.75
CA GLU A 460 -55.52 6.18 2.49
C GLU A 460 -54.32 5.35 2.02
N LEU A 461 -54.12 4.16 2.62
CA LEU A 461 -53.12 3.19 2.17
C LEU A 461 -53.80 2.17 1.27
N ILE A 462 -53.28 2.00 0.05
CA ILE A 462 -53.78 1.01 -0.90
C ILE A 462 -52.71 -0.06 -1.19
N GLY A 463 -53.18 -1.31 -1.21
CA GLY A 463 -52.34 -2.50 -1.31
C GLY A 463 -51.59 -2.83 -0.02
N ASP A 464 -51.20 -4.08 0.13
CA ASP A 464 -50.44 -4.60 1.27
C ASP A 464 -49.36 -5.57 0.76
N PRO A 465 -48.16 -5.64 1.37
CA PRO A 465 -47.15 -6.62 1.00
C PRO A 465 -47.64 -8.08 1.06
N SER A 466 -48.71 -8.36 1.81
CA SER A 466 -49.35 -9.68 1.88
C SER A 466 -50.35 -9.97 0.75
N ASP A 467 -50.69 -8.99 -0.10
CA ASP A 467 -51.61 -9.17 -1.24
C ASP A 467 -51.06 -10.11 -2.32
N GLY A 468 -49.74 -10.32 -2.35
CA GLY A 468 -49.07 -11.23 -3.26
C GLY A 468 -47.58 -11.35 -2.92
N PRO A 469 -46.92 -12.48 -3.22
CA PRO A 469 -45.50 -12.62 -2.96
C PRO A 469 -44.65 -11.77 -3.93
N PRO A 470 -43.42 -11.38 -3.56
CA PRO A 470 -42.42 -10.85 -4.48
C PRO A 470 -42.27 -11.70 -5.74
N LEU A 471 -42.06 -11.03 -6.86
CA LEU A 471 -41.82 -11.65 -8.15
C LEU A 471 -40.50 -12.44 -8.11
N GLY A 472 -40.49 -13.63 -8.72
CA GLY A 472 -39.33 -14.51 -8.76
C GLY A 472 -39.36 -15.65 -7.73
N TRP A 473 -40.11 -15.53 -6.63
CA TRP A 473 -40.17 -16.58 -5.60
C TRP A 473 -40.85 -17.86 -6.08
N TRP A 474 -42.10 -17.75 -6.56
CA TRP A 474 -42.90 -18.91 -6.94
C TRP A 474 -43.60 -18.69 -8.27
N ASN A 475 -43.32 -19.56 -9.24
CA ASN A 475 -43.93 -19.52 -10.57
C ASN A 475 -45.46 -19.73 -10.56
N THR A 476 -46.04 -20.21 -9.46
CA THR A 476 -47.49 -20.39 -9.27
C THR A 476 -48.13 -19.29 -8.43
N ALA A 477 -47.43 -18.19 -8.16
CA ALA A 477 -47.99 -17.06 -7.42
C ALA A 477 -49.24 -16.50 -8.13
N GLU A 478 -50.25 -16.18 -7.33
CA GLU A 478 -51.45 -15.48 -7.74
C GLU A 478 -51.39 -14.04 -7.21
N PHE A 479 -51.96 -13.12 -7.97
CA PHE A 479 -51.95 -11.70 -7.66
C PHE A 479 -53.36 -11.16 -7.72
N GLU A 480 -53.80 -10.46 -6.67
CA GLU A 480 -55.13 -9.87 -6.62
C GLU A 480 -55.19 -8.54 -7.38
N GLU A 481 -56.41 -8.16 -7.78
CA GLU A 481 -56.67 -6.90 -8.46
C GLU A 481 -57.71 -6.09 -7.69
N LYS A 482 -57.37 -4.83 -7.40
CA LYS A 482 -58.24 -3.89 -6.68
C LYS A 482 -58.30 -2.58 -7.47
N SER A 483 -59.35 -1.79 -7.25
CA SER A 483 -59.52 -0.51 -7.95
C SER A 483 -60.20 0.55 -7.10
N THR A 484 -59.92 1.81 -7.45
CA THR A 484 -60.52 3.00 -6.84
C THR A 484 -60.64 4.11 -7.88
N PHE A 485 -61.49 5.11 -7.61
CA PHE A 485 -61.60 6.30 -8.45
C PHE A 485 -60.86 7.46 -7.80
N LEU A 486 -60.03 8.14 -8.57
CA LEU A 486 -59.31 9.34 -8.13
C LEU A 486 -60.23 10.55 -8.26
N GLN A 487 -60.36 11.33 -7.19
CA GLN A 487 -61.09 12.59 -7.20
C GLN A 487 -60.17 13.76 -7.54
N ARG A 488 -60.77 14.92 -7.87
CA ARG A 488 -60.00 16.11 -8.23
C ARG A 488 -59.02 16.46 -7.10
N ASN A 489 -57.78 16.76 -7.47
CA ASN A 489 -56.66 17.08 -6.60
C ASN A 489 -56.16 15.94 -5.71
N ASP A 490 -56.70 14.72 -5.82
CA ASP A 490 -56.12 13.56 -5.14
C ASP A 490 -54.66 13.39 -5.58
N LEU A 491 -53.79 13.13 -4.60
CA LEU A 491 -52.37 12.86 -4.80
C LEU A 491 -52.10 11.39 -4.51
N VAL A 492 -51.31 10.75 -5.35
CA VAL A 492 -50.92 9.35 -5.22
C VAL A 492 -49.41 9.28 -5.11
N PHE A 493 -48.89 8.54 -4.12
CA PHE A 493 -47.47 8.38 -3.84
C PHE A 493 -47.12 6.89 -3.81
N LEU A 494 -46.25 6.48 -4.73
CA LEU A 494 -45.59 5.19 -4.76
C LEU A 494 -44.12 5.40 -4.39
N PHE A 495 -43.54 4.53 -3.60
CA PHE A 495 -42.17 4.64 -3.14
C PHE A 495 -41.62 3.27 -2.81
N THR A 496 -40.30 3.15 -2.76
CA THR A 496 -39.61 1.94 -2.30
C THR A 496 -39.35 2.01 -0.80
N ASP A 497 -39.04 0.87 -0.19
CA ASP A 497 -38.80 0.77 1.25
C ASP A 497 -37.63 1.65 1.72
N GLY A 498 -36.64 1.95 0.88
CA GLY A 498 -35.56 2.89 1.19
C GLY A 498 -36.04 4.26 1.71
N VAL A 499 -37.24 4.71 1.32
CA VAL A 499 -37.87 5.93 1.85
C VAL A 499 -38.22 5.82 3.35
N ILE A 500 -38.75 4.68 3.77
CA ILE A 500 -39.17 4.46 5.16
C ILE A 500 -38.06 3.82 6.01
N GLU A 501 -37.14 3.11 5.40
CA GLU A 501 -36.02 2.43 6.07
C GLU A 501 -34.77 3.31 6.22
N ALA A 502 -34.76 4.50 5.62
CA ALA A 502 -33.74 5.52 5.82
C ALA A 502 -33.37 5.71 7.31
N VAL A 503 -32.10 5.53 7.67
CA VAL A 503 -31.62 5.56 9.06
C VAL A 503 -30.86 6.84 9.41
N ASN A 504 -31.07 7.34 10.62
CA ASN A 504 -30.29 8.44 11.20
C ASN A 504 -29.02 7.94 11.93
N LEU A 505 -28.23 8.86 12.50
CA LEU A 505 -27.03 8.54 13.30
C LEU A 505 -27.31 7.63 14.52
N GLN A 506 -28.53 7.65 15.04
CA GLN A 506 -28.99 6.81 16.14
C GLN A 506 -29.47 5.43 15.68
N LYS A 507 -29.38 5.12 14.37
CA LYS A 507 -29.88 3.89 13.73
C LYS A 507 -31.40 3.71 13.82
N GLU A 508 -32.14 4.82 13.92
CA GLU A 508 -33.60 4.80 13.90
C GLU A 508 -34.10 5.05 12.47
N GLN A 509 -35.02 4.21 11.99
CA GLN A 509 -35.64 4.37 10.68
C GLN A 509 -36.57 5.60 10.63
N PHE A 510 -36.66 6.22 9.45
CA PHE A 510 -37.57 7.34 9.19
C PHE A 510 -39.03 6.92 9.45
N GLY A 511 -39.42 5.78 8.90
CA GLY A 511 -40.66 5.08 9.19
C GLY A 511 -41.90 5.70 8.54
N MET A 512 -42.93 4.86 8.38
CA MET A 512 -44.20 5.21 7.76
C MET A 512 -44.91 6.38 8.44
N GLU A 513 -44.87 6.44 9.77
CA GLU A 513 -45.56 7.49 10.54
C GLU A 513 -44.99 8.89 10.28
N ARG A 514 -43.68 9.01 10.05
CA ARG A 514 -43.07 10.31 9.69
C ARG A 514 -43.42 10.67 8.26
N LEU A 515 -43.34 9.73 7.33
CA LEU A 515 -43.76 9.94 5.93
C LEU A 515 -45.20 10.46 5.85
N ARG A 516 -46.14 9.81 6.56
CA ARG A 516 -47.54 10.26 6.61
C ARG A 516 -47.68 11.67 7.19
N ARG A 517 -46.90 12.01 8.22
CA ARG A 517 -46.93 13.35 8.82
C ARG A 517 -46.46 14.42 7.83
N GLU A 518 -45.39 14.15 7.07
CA GLU A 518 -44.89 15.07 6.05
C GLU A 518 -45.87 15.23 4.88
N LEU A 519 -46.53 14.15 4.46
CA LEU A 519 -47.55 14.21 3.42
C LEU A 519 -48.80 14.97 3.87
N ALA A 520 -49.19 14.86 5.15
CA ALA A 520 -50.34 15.56 5.72
C ALA A 520 -50.08 17.06 5.98
N SER A 521 -48.84 17.45 6.27
CA SER A 521 -48.46 18.85 6.52
C SER A 521 -48.26 19.65 5.22
N SER A 522 -48.06 18.95 4.11
CA SER A 522 -47.81 19.55 2.80
C SER A 522 -49.09 20.11 2.16
N ASN A 523 -49.00 21.26 1.48
CA ASN A 523 -50.13 21.82 0.76
C ASN A 523 -50.46 20.95 -0.47
N PRO A 524 -51.62 20.27 -0.53
CA PRO A 524 -51.93 19.31 -1.58
C PRO A 524 -52.13 19.94 -2.97
N LEU A 525 -52.14 21.27 -3.07
CA LEU A 525 -52.35 21.98 -4.33
C LEU A 525 -51.15 21.95 -5.29
N HIS A 526 -49.95 21.57 -4.81
CA HIS A 526 -48.73 21.58 -5.62
C HIS A 526 -47.90 20.31 -5.43
N LEU A 527 -48.10 19.30 -6.29
CA LEU A 527 -47.39 18.01 -6.30
C LEU A 527 -45.86 18.17 -6.16
N GLU A 528 -45.27 19.12 -6.86
CA GLU A 528 -43.83 19.39 -6.83
C GLU A 528 -43.34 19.78 -5.43
N SER A 529 -44.04 20.71 -4.78
CA SER A 529 -43.72 21.14 -3.42
C SER A 529 -43.85 20.01 -2.42
N VAL A 530 -44.82 19.10 -2.59
CA VAL A 530 -45.00 17.95 -1.68
C VAL A 530 -43.86 16.95 -1.84
N ALA A 531 -43.52 16.57 -3.08
CA ALA A 531 -42.44 15.63 -3.35
C ALA A 531 -41.08 16.16 -2.85
N GLU A 532 -40.77 17.44 -3.09
CA GLU A 532 -39.55 18.08 -2.59
C GLU A 532 -39.51 18.14 -1.06
N SER A 533 -40.64 18.43 -0.40
CA SER A 533 -40.72 18.47 1.06
C SER A 533 -40.41 17.10 1.68
N VAL A 534 -40.95 16.02 1.12
CA VAL A 534 -40.68 14.65 1.59
C VAL A 534 -39.21 14.30 1.43
N VAL A 535 -38.63 14.55 0.26
CA VAL A 535 -37.21 14.28 -0.01
C VAL A 535 -36.32 15.07 0.95
N HIS A 536 -36.62 16.35 1.17
CA HIS A 536 -35.87 17.19 2.08
C HIS A 536 -35.97 16.72 3.54
N ALA A 537 -37.14 16.27 3.97
CA ALA A 537 -37.35 15.71 5.30
C ALA A 537 -36.51 14.44 5.52
N ILE A 538 -36.47 13.55 4.54
CA ILE A 538 -35.66 12.32 4.58
C ILE A 538 -34.17 12.66 4.64
N GLN A 539 -33.68 13.54 3.76
CA GLN A 539 -32.27 13.94 3.74
C GLN A 539 -31.84 14.61 5.05
N THR A 540 -32.71 15.46 5.61
CA THR A 540 -32.46 16.12 6.91
C THR A 540 -32.43 15.11 8.05
N TYR A 541 -33.28 14.07 8.00
CA TYR A 541 -33.33 13.03 9.01
C TYR A 541 -32.10 12.12 9.01
N ILE A 542 -31.61 11.77 7.82
CA ILE A 542 -30.41 10.93 7.63
C ILE A 542 -29.12 11.68 8.04
N GLY A 543 -29.03 12.97 7.69
CA GLY A 543 -27.86 13.80 7.98
C GLY A 543 -26.63 13.37 7.17
N GLU A 544 -25.53 13.06 7.86
CA GLU A 544 -24.26 12.62 7.22
C GLU A 544 -24.17 11.10 7.01
N MET A 545 -25.22 10.35 7.37
CA MET A 545 -25.24 8.89 7.18
C MET A 545 -25.32 8.54 5.69
N PRO A 546 -24.60 7.51 5.23
CA PRO A 546 -24.79 6.99 3.88
C PRO A 546 -26.17 6.33 3.76
N LEU A 547 -26.76 6.42 2.56
CA LEU A 547 -27.96 5.65 2.22
C LEU A 547 -27.65 4.15 2.31
N GLN A 548 -28.55 3.39 2.94
CA GLN A 548 -28.44 1.94 2.99
C GLN A 548 -29.11 1.27 1.79
N ASP A 549 -30.15 1.92 1.26
CA ASP A 549 -30.86 1.48 0.06
C ASP A 549 -31.26 2.68 -0.82
N ASP A 550 -31.67 2.39 -2.05
CA ASP A 550 -32.12 3.36 -3.02
C ASP A 550 -33.34 4.15 -2.52
N LEU A 551 -33.37 5.45 -2.79
CA LEU A 551 -34.52 6.30 -2.52
C LEU A 551 -35.31 6.52 -3.81
N THR A 552 -36.47 5.86 -3.92
CA THR A 552 -37.40 6.07 -5.04
C THR A 552 -38.74 6.58 -4.54
N LEU A 553 -39.21 7.67 -5.14
CA LEU A 553 -40.53 8.24 -4.92
C LEU A 553 -41.13 8.65 -6.26
N LEU A 554 -42.25 8.04 -6.64
CA LEU A 554 -43.07 8.40 -7.79
C LEU A 554 -44.41 8.91 -7.31
N ALA A 555 -44.76 10.14 -7.68
CA ALA A 555 -45.98 10.79 -7.26
C ALA A 555 -46.76 11.36 -8.44
N PHE A 556 -48.08 11.36 -8.35
CA PHE A 556 -48.92 11.99 -9.36
C PHE A 556 -50.20 12.60 -8.79
N GLN A 557 -50.74 13.58 -9.50
CA GLN A 557 -51.89 14.37 -9.09
C GLN A 557 -52.95 14.39 -10.18
N ARG A 558 -54.22 14.17 -9.82
CA ARG A 558 -55.34 14.52 -10.69
C ARG A 558 -55.55 16.04 -10.69
N ILE A 559 -55.22 16.71 -11.78
CA ILE A 559 -55.43 18.15 -11.97
C ILE A 559 -56.70 18.42 -12.78
N THR A 560 -57.17 19.66 -12.78
CA THR A 560 -58.18 20.12 -13.75
C THR A 560 -57.50 20.65 -15.00
N GLU A 561 -58.08 20.33 -16.16
CA GLU A 561 -57.89 21.13 -17.38
C GLU A 561 -58.32 22.58 -17.19
#